data_AF-A0A1F7VB53-F1
#
_entry.id   AF-A0A1F7VB53-F1
#
_cell.length_a   1.000
_cell.length_b   1.000
_cell.length_c   1.000
_cell.angle_alpha   90.00
_cell.angle_beta   90.00
_cell.angle_gamma   90.00
#
_symmetry.space_group_name_H-M   'P 1'
#
loop_
_entity.id
_entity.type
_entity.pdbx_description
1 polymer ?
#
loop_
_entity_poly.entity_id
_entity_poly.type
_entity_poly.pdbx_seq_one_letter_code
_entity_poly.pdbx_strand_id
1 'polypeptide(L)'
;MIELFNTTISSPAVIIVTIFYFITSAITTFDIRMTQAKRDGSLPPDESTPSKWVALVFWIDWLLIVALMLLNWKYAILVFVIRFILKVLPVLEIVGNVLMSPFKPKK
;
A
#
# COMPACT_ATOMS: atom_id res chain seq x y z
N MET A 1 -0.26 27.96 -0.09
CA MET A 1 -0.38 27.85 -1.56
C MET A 1 0.29 26.53 -1.95
N ILE A 2 -0.32 25.72 -2.83
CA ILE A 2 0.30 24.48 -3.30
C ILE A 2 1.25 24.84 -4.43
N GLU A 3 2.54 24.58 -4.24
CA GLU A 3 3.54 24.66 -5.32
C GLU A 3 3.76 23.25 -5.87
N LEU A 4 3.34 23.01 -7.11
CA LEU A 4 3.59 21.74 -7.76
C LEU A 4 5.11 21.49 -7.83
N PHE A 5 5.50 20.23 -7.61
CA PHE A 5 6.86 19.69 -7.58
C PHE A 5 7.76 20.12 -6.41
N ASN A 6 7.35 21.10 -5.59
CA ASN A 6 8.14 21.58 -4.46
C ASN A 6 7.31 21.93 -3.20
N THR A 7 6.13 21.33 -3.05
CA THR A 7 5.29 21.52 -1.86
C THR A 7 6.04 21.09 -0.60
N THR A 8 6.00 21.90 0.45
CA THR A 8 6.65 21.63 1.74
C THR A 8 6.18 20.30 2.34
N ILE A 9 7.09 19.52 2.92
CA ILE A 9 6.80 18.19 3.49
C ILE A 9 5.79 18.28 4.64
N SER A 10 5.80 19.38 5.40
CA SER A 10 4.84 19.65 6.47
C SER A 10 3.45 20.07 5.96
N SER A 11 3.26 20.19 4.65
CA SER A 11 1.95 20.48 4.06
C SER A 11 0.97 19.36 4.39
N PRO A 12 -0.25 19.69 4.86
CA PRO A 12 -1.28 18.69 5.13
C PRO A 12 -1.55 17.77 3.92
N ALA A 13 -1.47 18.30 2.69
CA ALA A 13 -1.65 17.52 1.48
C ALA A 13 -0.60 16.41 1.34
N VAL A 14 0.68 16.72 1.54
CA VAL A 14 1.77 15.73 1.44
C VAL A 14 1.62 14.66 2.52
N ILE A 15 1.32 15.08 3.76
CA ILE A 15 1.13 14.17 4.89
C ILE A 15 -0.03 13.21 4.65
N ILE A 16 -1.19 13.73 4.25
CA ILE A 16 -2.40 12.93 3.99
C ILE A 16 -2.13 11.91 2.87
N VAL A 17 -1.59 12.36 1.73
CA VAL A 17 -1.30 11.47 0.60
C VAL A 17 -0.28 10.40 1.00
N THR A 18 0.71 10.74 1.83
CA THR A 18 1.69 9.78 2.34
C THR A 18 1.07 8.70 3.23
N ILE A 19 0.19 9.10 4.15
CA ILE A 19 -0.51 8.15 5.04
C ILE A 19 -1.35 7.18 4.20
N PHE A 20 -2.17 7.72 3.28
CA PHE A 20 -2.97 6.88 2.39
C PHE A 20 -2.11 5.97 1.51
N TYR A 21 -0.96 6.46 1.05
CA TYR A 21 -0.03 5.65 0.27
C TYR A 21 0.48 4.45 1.09
N PHE A 22 0.87 4.64 2.35
CA PHE A 22 1.29 3.51 3.20
C PHE A 22 0.15 2.54 3.51
N ILE A 23 -1.07 3.02 3.75
CA ILE A 23 -2.25 2.17 3.99
C ILE A 23 -2.54 1.30 2.77
N THR A 24 -2.62 1.92 1.59
CA THR A 24 -2.90 1.21 0.32
C THR A 24 -1.74 0.27 -0.06
N SER A 25 -0.50 0.66 0.19
CA SER A 25 0.68 -0.20 0.03
C SER A 25 0.69 -1.40 0.97
N ALA A 26 0.20 -1.26 2.21
CA ALA A 26 0.09 -2.37 3.16
C ALA A 26 -0.97 -3.39 2.70
N ILE A 27 -2.15 -2.90 2.31
CA ILE A 27 -3.25 -3.75 1.80
C ILE A 27 -2.80 -4.52 0.55
N THR A 28 -2.20 -3.84 -0.43
CA THR A 28 -1.75 -4.47 -1.68
C THR A 28 -0.58 -5.43 -1.46
N THR A 29 0.33 -5.14 -0.52
CA THR A 29 1.43 -6.06 -0.18
C THR A 29 0.90 -7.35 0.43
N PHE A 30 -0.07 -7.25 1.35
CA PHE A 30 -0.72 -8.42 1.93
C PHE A 30 -1.45 -9.26 0.88
N ASP A 31 -2.21 -8.63 -0.01
CA ASP A 31 -2.91 -9.31 -1.12
C ASP A 31 -1.96 -10.04 -2.07
N ILE A 32 -0.85 -9.40 -2.45
CA ILE A 32 0.18 -10.01 -3.28
C ILE A 32 0.79 -11.24 -2.59
N ARG A 33 1.16 -11.13 -1.31
CA ARG A 33 1.77 -12.25 -0.57
C ARG A 33 0.79 -13.39 -0.35
N MET A 34 -0.47 -13.11 -0.06
CA MET A 34 -1.51 -14.15 0.05
C MET A 34 -1.74 -14.85 -1.29
N THR A 35 -1.76 -14.10 -2.40
CA THR A 35 -1.86 -14.67 -3.75
C THR A 35 -0.65 -15.51 -4.13
N GLN A 36 0.57 -15.06 -3.77
CA GLN A 36 1.80 -15.83 -3.96
C GLN A 36 1.76 -17.13 -3.15
N ALA A 37 1.44 -17.05 -1.86
CA ALA A 37 1.35 -18.22 -0.99
C ALA A 37 0.31 -19.24 -1.48
N LYS A 38 -0.85 -18.78 -2.00
CA LYS A 38 -1.85 -19.67 -2.61
C LYS A 38 -1.35 -20.34 -3.90
N ARG A 39 -0.60 -19.62 -4.74
CA ARG A 39 0.01 -20.18 -5.96
C ARG A 39 1.12 -21.18 -5.65
N ASP A 40 1.89 -20.93 -4.60
CA ASP A 40 2.98 -21.79 -4.14
C ASP A 40 2.48 -23.03 -3.38
N GLY A 41 1.16 -23.13 -3.14
CA GLY A 41 0.54 -24.26 -2.43
C GLY A 41 0.77 -24.26 -0.92
N SER A 42 1.28 -23.17 -0.35
CA SER A 42 1.51 -23.03 1.08
C SER A 42 0.24 -22.67 1.87
N LEU A 43 -0.84 -22.31 1.18
CA LEU A 43 -2.17 -22.09 1.76
C LEU A 43 -3.17 -23.14 1.28
N PRO A 44 -4.11 -23.59 2.14
CA PRO A 44 -5.20 -24.49 1.75
C PRO A 44 -6.02 -23.90 0.59
N PRO A 45 -6.51 -24.74 -0.36
CA PRO A 45 -7.31 -24.28 -1.50
C PRO A 45 -8.56 -23.49 -1.08
N ASP A 46 -9.14 -23.87 0.06
CA ASP A 46 -10.35 -23.31 0.67
C ASP A 46 -10.12 -21.96 1.38
N GLU A 47 -8.88 -21.49 1.47
CA GLU A 47 -8.61 -20.19 2.06
C GLU A 47 -9.07 -19.08 1.11
N SER A 48 -9.88 -18.17 1.67
CA SER A 48 -10.50 -17.10 0.90
C SER A 48 -9.44 -16.18 0.33
N THR A 49 -9.40 -16.06 -1.00
CA THR A 49 -8.59 -15.04 -1.65
C THR A 49 -9.14 -13.66 -1.29
N PRO A 50 -8.27 -12.63 -1.21
CA PRO A 50 -8.72 -11.27 -1.02
C PRO A 50 -9.73 -10.90 -2.11
N SER A 51 -10.73 -10.12 -1.71
CA SER A 51 -11.85 -9.73 -2.56
C SER A 51 -11.41 -8.79 -3.69
N LYS A 52 -12.12 -8.87 -4.84
CA LYS A 52 -11.83 -8.12 -6.09
C LYS A 52 -11.66 -6.60 -5.91
N TRP A 53 -12.19 -6.00 -4.84
CA TRP A 53 -12.00 -4.57 -4.56
C TRP A 53 -10.54 -4.19 -4.25
N VAL A 54 -9.69 -5.14 -3.85
CA VAL A 54 -8.25 -4.86 -3.63
C VAL A 54 -7.54 -4.47 -4.92
N ALA A 55 -8.02 -4.93 -6.08
CA ALA A 55 -7.53 -4.47 -7.37
C ALA A 55 -7.78 -2.95 -7.57
N LEU A 56 -8.88 -2.41 -7.04
CA LEU A 56 -9.15 -0.97 -7.05
C LEU A 56 -8.13 -0.24 -6.15
N VAL A 57 -7.84 -0.78 -4.96
CA VAL A 57 -6.81 -0.24 -4.05
C VAL A 57 -5.44 -0.19 -4.72
N PHE A 58 -5.10 -1.20 -5.52
CA PHE A 58 -3.85 -1.22 -6.29
C PHE A 58 -3.76 -0.05 -7.28
N TRP A 59 -4.84 0.26 -7.99
CA TRP A 59 -4.88 1.45 -8.85
C TRP A 59 -4.78 2.75 -8.06
N ILE A 60 -5.41 2.84 -6.89
CA ILE A 60 -5.29 4.00 -5.99
C ILE A 60 -3.85 4.16 -5.48
N ASP A 61 -3.17 3.08 -5.09
CA ASP A 61 -1.77 3.09 -4.64
C ASP A 61 -0.86 3.72 -5.71
N TRP A 62 -1.05 3.34 -6.98
CA TRP A 62 -0.36 3.95 -8.12
C TRP A 62 -0.68 5.44 -8.29
N LEU A 63 -1.95 5.82 -8.16
CA LEU A 63 -2.36 7.22 -8.26
C LEU A 63 -1.74 8.06 -7.13
N LEU A 64 -1.66 7.52 -5.91
CA LEU A 64 -1.09 8.21 -4.74
C LEU A 64 0.41 8.46 -4.89
N ILE A 65 1.18 7.51 -5.43
CA ILE A 65 2.61 7.76 -5.68
C ILE A 65 2.83 8.79 -6.80
N VAL A 66 2.00 8.79 -7.84
CA VAL A 66 2.03 9.83 -8.88
C VAL A 66 1.68 11.19 -8.27
N ALA A 67 0.67 11.26 -7.40
CA ALA A 67 0.32 12.48 -6.69
C ALA A 67 1.47 12.99 -5.80
N LEU A 68 2.16 12.10 -5.06
CA LEU A 68 3.35 12.48 -4.30
C LEU A 68 4.47 13.00 -5.20
N MET A 69 4.71 12.37 -6.35
CA MET A 69 5.70 12.83 -7.33
C MET A 69 5.39 14.24 -7.83
N LEU A 70 4.11 14.54 -8.08
CA LEU A 70 3.65 15.87 -8.50
C LEU A 70 3.68 16.90 -7.37
N LEU A 71 3.57 16.50 -6.10
CA LEU A 71 3.64 17.42 -4.95
C LEU A 71 5.09 17.72 -4.57
N ASN A 72 5.93 16.70 -4.46
CA ASN A 72 7.33 16.82 -4.08
C ASN A 72 8.12 15.58 -4.53
N TRP A 73 8.76 15.66 -5.69
CA TRP A 73 9.43 14.52 -6.32
C TRP A 73 10.59 13.94 -5.49
N LYS A 74 11.36 14.79 -4.78
CA LYS A 74 12.46 14.34 -3.92
C LYS A 74 11.94 13.49 -2.75
N TYR A 75 10.86 13.98 -2.13
CA TYR A 75 10.21 13.28 -1.05
C TYR A 75 9.52 11.99 -1.54
N ALA A 76 8.89 12.02 -2.71
CA ALA A 76 8.26 10.84 -3.31
C ALA A 76 9.26 9.71 -3.57
N ILE A 77 10.46 10.02 -4.08
CA ILE A 77 11.54 9.04 -4.24
C ILE A 77 11.93 8.44 -2.89
N LEU A 78 12.12 9.27 -1.85
CA LEU A 78 12.44 8.78 -0.51
C LEU A 78 11.35 7.84 0.03
N VAL A 79 10.09 8.24 -0.07
CA VAL A 79 8.93 7.43 0.36
C VAL A 79 8.85 6.12 -0.44
N PHE A 80 9.17 6.14 -1.73
CA PHE A 80 9.21 4.94 -2.57
C PHE A 80 10.31 3.97 -2.11
N VAL A 81 11.51 4.47 -1.82
CA VAL A 81 12.62 3.64 -1.29
C VAL A 81 12.26 3.05 0.06
N ILE A 82 11.68 3.85 0.97
CA ILE A 82 11.21 3.38 2.29
C ILE A 82 10.17 2.28 2.11
N ARG A 83 9.15 2.50 1.26
CA ARG A 83 8.15 1.47 0.93
C ARG A 83 8.81 0.19 0.44
N PHE A 84 9.78 0.29 -0.48
CA PHE A 84 10.46 -0.87 -1.02
C PHE A 84 11.14 -1.69 0.09
N ILE A 85 11.88 -1.02 0.99
CA ILE A 85 12.51 -1.66 2.16
C ILE A 85 11.44 -2.31 3.05
N LEU A 86 10.35 -1.59 3.37
CA LEU A 86 9.26 -2.08 4.20
C LEU A 86 8.41 -3.18 3.56
N LYS A 87 8.49 -3.36 2.24
CA LYS A 87 7.86 -4.46 1.50
C LYS A 87 8.71 -5.71 1.52
N VAL A 88 10.04 -5.54 1.49
CA VAL A 88 11.01 -6.62 1.66
C VAL A 88 10.92 -7.17 3.09
N LEU A 89 10.94 -6.27 4.08
CA LEU A 89 10.59 -6.62 5.46
C LEU A 89 9.10 -6.97 5.53
N PRO A 90 8.65 -7.93 6.36
CA PRO A 90 7.22 -8.29 6.46
C PRO A 90 6.37 -7.21 7.16
N VAL A 91 6.82 -5.97 7.27
CA VAL A 91 6.14 -4.89 8.01
C VAL A 91 4.84 -4.50 7.32
N LEU A 92 4.89 -4.21 6.00
CA LEU A 92 3.68 -3.86 5.24
C LEU A 92 2.67 -5.02 5.19
N GLU A 93 3.16 -6.26 5.20
CA GLU A 93 2.32 -7.45 5.28
C GLU A 93 1.60 -7.54 6.63
N ILE A 94 2.30 -7.36 7.75
CA ILE A 94 1.71 -7.39 9.09
C ILE A 94 0.65 -6.29 9.22
N VAL A 95 0.96 -5.07 8.78
CA VAL A 95 -0.01 -3.96 8.80
C VAL A 95 -1.21 -4.26 7.90
N GLY A 96 -0.96 -4.77 6.69
CA GLY A 96 -2.03 -5.17 5.77
C GLY A 96 -2.93 -6.27 6.33
N ASN A 97 -2.35 -7.24 7.03
CA ASN A 97 -3.08 -8.31 7.71
C ASN A 97 -4.02 -7.76 8.81
N VAL A 98 -3.54 -6.79 9.60
CA VAL A 98 -4.36 -6.12 10.62
C VAL A 98 -5.48 -5.31 9.97
N LEU A 99 -5.18 -4.54 8.94
CA LEU A 99 -6.17 -3.72 8.21
C LEU A 99 -7.24 -4.58 7.51
N MET A 100 -6.85 -5.74 6.99
CA MET A 100 -7.74 -6.65 6.28
C MET A 100 -8.48 -7.62 7.21
N SER A 101 -8.13 -7.66 8.49
CA SER A 101 -8.74 -8.54 9.50
C SER A 101 -10.28 -8.47 9.53
N PRO A 102 -10.93 -7.29 9.50
CA PRO A 102 -12.39 -7.20 9.49
C PRO A 102 -13.07 -7.79 8.25
N PHE A 103 -12.33 -7.91 7.14
CA PHE A 103 -12.82 -8.41 5.86
C PHE A 103 -12.56 -9.90 5.65
N LYS A 104 -11.84 -10.54 6.59
CA LYS A 104 -11.64 -11.99 6.53
C LYS A 104 -12.96 -12.68 6.84
N PRO A 105 -13.42 -13.62 6.02
CA PRO A 105 -14.60 -14.42 6.34
C PRO A 105 -14.32 -15.15 7.65
N LYS A 106 -15.16 -14.91 8.66
CA LYS A 106 -15.14 -15.67 9.90
C LYS A 106 -15.69 -17.06 9.57
N LYS A 107 -14.86 -18.09 9.74
CA LYS A 107 -15.36 -19.47 9.79
C LYS A 107 -16.26 -19.64 11.01
#